data_AF-A0A0J5QCT9-F1
#
_entry.id   AF-A0A0J5QCT9-F1
#
_cell.length_a   1.000
_cell.length_b   1.000
_cell.length_c   1.000
_cell.angle_alpha   90.00
_cell.angle_beta   90.00
_cell.angle_gamma   90.00
#
_symmetry.space_group_name_H-M   'P 1'
#
loop_
_entity.id
_entity.type
_entity.pdbx_description
1 polymer ?
#
loop_
_entity_poly.entity_id
_entity_poly.type
_entity_poly.pdbx_seq_one_letter_code
_entity_poly.pdbx_strand_id
1 'polypeptide(L)'
;MLVWFLPLFLVFLMIGLPVFFGMLAAPGILLMLNGQERDLSLLYRNVYNGMDSFPLMAIPFFMLAGELMNRGGITMRLVEFSQAMMGHFRGGLAHVNVLSSMLFAGLSGSAVADTSALGSMLIPAMEREGYTRKFAAAITAASSVIGPIIPPSGIMIIYAYVMGESVAALFLAGIVPGILVGLGLMIMVKFMADRYDFPASRNRSTWGEKGQASLRAFFPLLTPVIILGGILGGVFTPTEAAAVAAAYAILIGMFVLNTLKLRDLPDVLSRAAMTSAVVLLLVGAAMAFKTVVSLSHAPEQLAAFILALSENPLVLLFLINLLLFVVGMFLDAGPAIIILGPILGPIFVDLGIHPVHFAIIMSVNLTVGLATPPMGLVLFVASSVSGERVETIARAILPFLLVEVVVIFLITFIPAISMTVPRLFGFVN
;
A
#
# COMPACT_ATOMS: atom_id res chain seq x y z
N MET A 1 -9.46 30.48 14.38
CA MET A 1 -8.12 30.15 14.92
C MET A 1 -7.79 28.66 14.83
N LEU A 2 -8.78 27.75 14.78
CA LEU A 2 -8.52 26.30 14.68
C LEU A 2 -7.69 25.89 13.44
N VAL A 3 -7.75 26.64 12.34
CA VAL A 3 -6.98 26.34 11.11
C VAL A 3 -5.45 26.26 11.36
N TRP A 4 -4.94 26.92 12.40
CA TRP A 4 -3.51 26.92 12.74
C TRP A 4 -2.99 25.56 13.24
N PHE A 5 -3.83 24.56 13.54
CA PHE A 5 -3.33 23.24 13.92
C PHE A 5 -2.62 22.55 12.76
N LEU A 6 -3.00 22.82 11.50
CA LEU A 6 -2.36 22.23 10.32
C LEU A 6 -0.91 22.72 10.18
N PRO A 7 -0.61 24.03 10.16
CA PRO A 7 0.76 24.53 10.21
C PRO A 7 1.55 24.03 11.42
N LEU A 8 0.95 24.01 12.62
CA LEU A 8 1.62 23.53 13.83
C LEU A 8 1.97 22.04 13.73
N PHE A 9 1.06 21.23 13.19
CA PHE A 9 1.28 19.83 12.91
C PHE A 9 2.43 19.63 11.91
N LEU A 10 2.45 20.39 10.82
CA LEU A 10 3.55 20.34 9.84
C LEU A 10 4.89 20.69 10.47
N VAL A 11 4.94 21.69 11.36
CA VAL A 11 6.16 22.04 12.12
C VAL A 11 6.62 20.86 12.99
N PHE A 12 5.71 20.18 13.68
CA PHE A 12 6.06 18.99 14.45
C PHE A 12 6.65 17.87 13.58
N LEU A 13 6.08 17.63 12.41
CA LEU A 13 6.63 16.67 11.46
C LEU A 13 8.04 17.08 10.98
N MET A 14 8.26 18.36 10.71
CA MET A 14 9.58 18.88 10.30
C MET A 14 10.66 18.75 11.37
N ILE A 15 10.29 18.83 12.65
CA ILE A 15 11.21 18.64 13.79
C ILE A 15 11.47 17.14 14.03
N GLY A 16 10.79 16.24 13.32
CA GLY A 16 10.94 14.80 13.44
C GLY A 16 10.10 14.19 14.57
N LEU A 17 9.06 14.89 15.04
CA LEU A 17 8.13 14.32 16.00
C LEU A 17 7.35 13.17 15.33
N PRO A 18 7.26 11.98 15.95
CA PRO A 18 6.47 10.89 15.39
C PRO A 18 5.01 11.32 15.13
N VAL A 19 4.47 10.89 13.99
CA VAL A 19 3.18 11.37 13.46
C VAL A 19 2.06 11.27 14.50
N PHE A 20 2.01 10.15 15.23
CA PHE A 20 1.05 9.94 16.33
C PHE A 20 1.04 11.10 17.34
N PHE A 21 2.21 11.52 17.83
CA PHE A 21 2.30 12.61 18.79
C PHE A 21 1.94 13.95 18.16
N GLY A 22 2.35 14.19 16.91
CA GLY A 22 1.98 15.40 16.17
C GLY A 22 0.47 15.55 16.02
N MET A 23 -0.22 14.45 15.69
CA MET A 23 -1.67 14.42 15.48
C MET A 23 -2.48 14.66 16.75
N LEU A 24 -1.92 14.44 17.93
CA LEU A 24 -2.58 14.74 19.21
C LEU A 24 -2.18 16.10 19.76
N ALA A 25 -0.89 16.41 19.71
CA ALA A 25 -0.34 17.65 20.25
C ALA A 25 -0.86 18.88 19.49
N ALA A 26 -0.91 18.84 18.15
CA ALA A 26 -1.33 19.99 17.37
C ALA A 26 -2.79 20.41 17.65
N PRO A 27 -3.81 19.52 17.57
CA PRO A 27 -5.16 19.87 17.95
C PRO A 27 -5.29 20.13 19.46
N GLY A 28 -4.61 19.37 20.32
CA GLY A 28 -4.68 19.53 21.78
C GLY A 28 -4.20 20.90 22.24
N ILE A 29 -3.03 21.34 21.78
CA ILE A 29 -2.48 22.68 22.08
C ILE A 29 -3.45 23.77 21.61
N LEU A 30 -4.06 23.59 20.44
CA LEU A 30 -4.94 24.61 19.89
C LEU A 30 -6.30 24.70 20.59
N LEU A 31 -6.85 23.58 21.05
CA LEU A 31 -8.04 23.58 21.90
C LEU A 31 -7.74 24.30 23.23
N MET A 32 -6.55 24.11 23.81
CA MET A 32 -6.12 24.85 25.01
C MET A 32 -6.02 26.35 24.75
N LEU A 33 -5.36 26.75 23.66
CA LEU A 33 -5.19 28.17 23.31
C LEU A 33 -6.51 28.89 23.00
N ASN A 34 -7.54 28.16 22.54
CA ASN A 34 -8.88 28.71 22.28
C ASN A 34 -9.81 28.65 23.49
N GLY A 35 -9.34 28.24 24.67
CA GLY A 35 -10.17 28.09 25.88
C GLY A 35 -11.17 26.93 25.81
N GLN A 36 -11.00 26.00 24.88
CA GLN A 36 -11.85 24.81 24.68
C GLN A 36 -11.30 23.59 25.45
N GLU A 37 -10.81 23.80 26.66
CA GLU A 37 -10.15 22.75 27.46
C GLU A 37 -11.08 21.55 27.75
N ARG A 38 -12.40 21.78 27.82
CA ARG A 38 -13.39 20.70 27.99
C ARG A 38 -13.38 19.71 26.83
N ASP A 39 -13.00 20.16 25.63
CA ASP A 39 -12.94 19.34 24.42
C ASP A 39 -11.66 18.49 24.35
N LEU A 40 -10.68 18.69 25.24
CA LEU A 40 -9.54 17.77 25.39
C LEU A 40 -10.00 16.36 25.78
N SER A 41 -11.07 16.27 26.58
CA SER A 41 -11.68 14.98 26.93
C SER A 41 -12.26 14.27 25.70
N LEU A 42 -12.75 15.03 24.70
CA LEU A 42 -13.21 14.50 23.42
C LEU A 42 -12.03 13.94 22.62
N LEU A 43 -10.86 14.59 22.61
CA LEU A 43 -9.67 14.04 21.95
C LEU A 43 -9.29 12.67 22.52
N TYR A 44 -9.17 12.55 23.84
CA TYR A 44 -8.86 11.27 24.49
C TYR A 44 -9.88 10.19 24.15
N ARG A 45 -11.18 10.52 24.28
CA ARG A 45 -12.27 9.59 23.95
C ARG A 45 -12.23 9.16 22.49
N ASN A 46 -11.94 10.08 21.58
CA ASN A 46 -11.86 9.78 20.15
C ASN A 46 -10.64 8.92 19.80
N VAL A 47 -9.53 9.05 20.52
CA VAL A 47 -8.39 8.12 20.39
C VAL A 47 -8.82 6.71 20.79
N TYR A 48 -9.45 6.57 21.96
CA TYR A 48 -9.90 5.27 22.44
C TYR A 48 -10.93 4.63 21.49
N ASN A 49 -12.00 5.36 21.17
CA ASN A 49 -13.06 4.89 20.26
C ASN A 49 -12.55 4.64 18.84
N GLY A 50 -11.52 5.38 18.42
CA GLY A 50 -10.88 5.19 17.13
C GLY A 50 -10.11 3.88 17.04
N MET A 51 -9.61 3.36 18.18
CA MET A 51 -8.94 2.05 18.25
C MET A 51 -9.93 0.91 18.52
N ASP A 52 -10.96 1.17 19.33
CA ASP A 52 -11.95 0.18 19.75
C ASP A 52 -13.07 0.03 18.70
N SER A 53 -12.72 -0.57 17.55
CA SER A 53 -13.67 -0.79 16.46
C SER A 53 -13.53 -2.16 15.83
N PHE A 54 -14.66 -2.88 15.70
CA PHE A 54 -14.69 -4.24 15.14
C PHE A 54 -14.07 -4.37 13.74
N PRO A 55 -14.33 -3.45 12.78
CA PRO A 55 -13.68 -3.50 11.45
C PRO A 55 -12.16 -3.35 11.51
N LEU A 56 -11.62 -2.65 12.51
CA LEU A 56 -10.17 -2.45 12.64
C LEU A 56 -9.44 -3.69 13.15
N MET A 57 -10.13 -4.66 13.74
CA MET A 57 -9.53 -5.97 14.05
C MET A 57 -9.04 -6.70 12.79
N ALA A 58 -9.57 -6.36 11.60
CA ALA A 58 -9.04 -6.86 10.34
C ALA A 58 -7.55 -6.51 10.16
N ILE A 59 -7.10 -5.34 10.63
CA ILE A 59 -5.71 -4.89 10.48
C ILE A 59 -4.75 -5.86 11.20
N PRO A 60 -4.89 -6.15 12.52
CA PRO A 60 -4.06 -7.15 13.17
C PRO A 60 -4.09 -8.53 12.53
N PHE A 61 -5.26 -9.01 12.11
CA PHE A 61 -5.36 -10.33 11.48
C PHE A 61 -4.69 -10.38 10.10
N PHE A 62 -4.80 -9.33 9.29
CA PHE A 62 -4.08 -9.25 8.01
C PHE A 62 -2.57 -9.12 8.23
N MET A 63 -2.12 -8.31 9.20
CA MET A 63 -0.70 -8.20 9.53
C MET A 63 -0.14 -9.53 10.06
N LEU A 64 -0.93 -10.25 10.87
CA LEU A 64 -0.58 -11.58 11.33
C LEU A 64 -0.51 -12.59 10.17
N ALA A 65 -1.52 -12.59 9.29
CA ALA A 65 -1.52 -13.44 8.10
C ALA A 65 -0.28 -13.18 7.23
N GLY A 66 0.06 -11.91 6.98
CA GLY A 66 1.26 -11.52 6.24
C GLY A 66 2.56 -12.00 6.88
N GLU A 67 2.74 -11.81 8.19
CA GLU A 67 3.94 -12.27 8.89
C GLU A 67 4.04 -13.81 8.89
N LEU A 68 2.93 -14.51 9.11
CA LEU A 68 2.85 -15.97 9.03
C LEU A 68 3.24 -16.48 7.63
N MET A 69 2.78 -15.81 6.57
CA MET A 69 3.09 -16.18 5.20
C MET A 69 4.57 -15.94 4.87
N ASN A 70 5.10 -14.79 5.29
CA ASN A 70 6.50 -14.46 5.08
C ASN A 70 7.42 -15.48 5.79
N ARG A 71 7.12 -15.79 7.05
CA ARG A 71 7.83 -16.82 7.84
C ARG A 71 7.60 -18.23 7.34
N GLY A 72 6.42 -18.51 6.80
CA GLY A 72 6.05 -19.80 6.21
C GLY A 72 6.75 -20.11 4.89
N GLY A 73 7.66 -19.26 4.41
CA GLY A 73 8.40 -19.48 3.16
C GLY A 73 7.49 -19.42 1.93
N ILE A 74 6.35 -18.74 2.03
CA ILE A 74 5.41 -18.56 0.92
C ILE A 74 6.03 -17.65 -0.15
N THR A 75 6.73 -16.60 0.27
CA THR A 75 7.47 -15.67 -0.59
C THR A 75 8.37 -16.42 -1.58
N MET A 76 9.18 -17.37 -1.09
CA MET A 76 10.07 -18.18 -1.94
C MET A 76 9.28 -18.97 -2.99
N ARG A 77 8.15 -19.58 -2.62
CA ARG A 77 7.34 -20.36 -3.57
C ARG A 77 6.68 -19.50 -4.64
N LEU A 78 6.24 -18.28 -4.29
CA LEU A 78 5.71 -17.34 -5.27
C LEU A 78 6.80 -16.86 -6.24
N VAL A 79 8.03 -16.67 -5.75
CA VAL A 79 9.19 -16.37 -6.60
C VAL A 79 9.51 -17.56 -7.50
N GLU A 80 9.56 -18.80 -7.00
CA GLU A 80 9.78 -20.01 -7.82
C GLU A 80 8.72 -20.16 -8.92
N PHE A 81 7.45 -19.94 -8.58
CA PHE A 81 6.36 -19.95 -9.54
C PHE A 81 6.52 -18.86 -10.60
N SER A 82 6.83 -17.64 -10.17
CA SER A 82 7.08 -16.53 -11.09
C SER A 82 8.27 -16.82 -12.02
N GLN A 83 9.34 -17.43 -11.50
CA GLN A 83 10.49 -17.88 -12.30
C GLN A 83 10.09 -18.93 -13.33
N ALA A 84 9.29 -19.94 -12.96
CA ALA A 84 8.85 -20.97 -13.89
C ALA A 84 7.97 -20.41 -15.03
N MET A 85 7.19 -19.35 -14.75
CA MET A 85 6.32 -18.69 -15.72
C MET A 85 7.06 -17.69 -16.61
N MET A 86 7.87 -16.82 -16.02
CA MET A 86 8.41 -15.63 -16.69
C MET A 86 9.94 -15.65 -16.86
N GLY A 87 10.65 -16.58 -16.21
CA GLY A 87 12.12 -16.64 -16.24
C GLY A 87 12.71 -16.93 -17.61
N HIS A 88 11.89 -17.39 -18.57
CA HIS A 88 12.30 -17.68 -19.94
C HIS A 88 12.21 -16.47 -20.90
N PHE A 89 11.82 -15.30 -20.40
CA PHE A 89 11.85 -14.07 -21.21
C PHE A 89 13.21 -13.38 -21.08
N ARG A 90 13.60 -12.60 -22.08
CA ARG A 90 14.75 -11.70 -21.97
C ARG A 90 14.46 -10.68 -20.86
N GLY A 91 15.38 -10.50 -19.92
CA GLY A 91 15.06 -9.75 -18.69
C GLY A 91 14.25 -10.57 -17.67
N GLY A 92 14.28 -11.90 -17.75
CA GLY A 92 13.39 -12.81 -17.02
C GLY A 92 13.28 -12.53 -15.53
N LEU A 93 14.42 -12.36 -14.82
CA LEU A 93 14.38 -12.08 -13.38
C LEU A 93 13.73 -10.73 -13.02
N ALA A 94 13.79 -9.73 -13.90
CA ALA A 94 13.09 -8.47 -13.68
C ALA A 94 11.57 -8.64 -13.84
N HIS A 95 11.11 -9.44 -14.80
CA HIS A 95 9.69 -9.82 -14.90
C HIS A 95 9.22 -10.68 -13.71
N VAL A 96 10.08 -11.59 -13.24
CA VAL A 96 9.84 -12.38 -12.03
C VAL A 96 9.67 -11.47 -10.83
N ASN A 97 10.48 -10.41 -10.72
CA ASN A 97 10.36 -9.44 -9.64
C ASN A 97 8.97 -8.78 -9.63
N VAL A 98 8.56 -8.22 -10.77
CA VAL A 98 7.23 -7.59 -10.90
C VAL A 98 6.11 -8.58 -10.62
N LEU A 99 6.15 -9.79 -11.20
CA LEU A 99 5.11 -10.80 -11.00
C LEU A 99 5.07 -11.27 -9.54
N SER A 100 6.23 -11.46 -8.91
CA SER A 100 6.31 -11.85 -7.51
C SER A 100 5.73 -10.76 -6.61
N SER A 101 6.01 -9.48 -6.89
CA SER A 101 5.38 -8.36 -6.18
C SER A 101 3.87 -8.36 -6.35
N MET A 102 3.34 -8.58 -7.57
CA MET A 102 1.88 -8.65 -7.78
C MET A 102 1.22 -9.78 -7.00
N LEU A 103 1.85 -10.96 -6.94
CA LEU A 103 1.31 -12.11 -6.22
C LEU A 103 1.48 -11.98 -4.70
N PHE A 104 2.54 -11.31 -4.26
CA PHE A 104 2.84 -11.08 -2.85
C PHE A 104 2.08 -9.88 -2.26
N ALA A 105 1.61 -8.97 -3.12
CA ALA A 105 0.92 -7.75 -2.72
C ALA A 105 -0.26 -8.02 -1.78
N GLY A 106 -1.11 -8.97 -2.15
CA GLY A 106 -2.24 -9.39 -1.33
C GLY A 106 -1.87 -10.16 -0.06
N LEU A 107 -0.59 -10.35 0.24
CA LEU A 107 -0.14 -11.01 1.47
C LEU A 107 0.47 -10.00 2.45
N SER A 108 1.18 -8.99 1.95
CA SER A 108 1.88 -7.99 2.76
C SER A 108 1.13 -6.67 2.90
N GLY A 109 0.49 -6.20 1.82
CA GLY A 109 -0.20 -4.91 1.78
C GLY A 109 0.69 -3.69 2.08
N SER A 110 2.03 -3.82 2.06
CA SER A 110 3.00 -2.78 2.41
C SER A 110 4.17 -2.74 1.44
N ALA A 111 4.40 -1.59 0.80
CA ALA A 111 5.50 -1.43 -0.15
C ALA A 111 6.88 -1.54 0.53
N VAL A 112 6.99 -1.02 1.75
CA VAL A 112 8.21 -1.08 2.57
C VAL A 112 8.53 -2.53 2.95
N ALA A 113 7.51 -3.29 3.39
CA ALA A 113 7.68 -4.71 3.73
C ALA A 113 8.03 -5.55 2.49
N ASP A 114 7.37 -5.31 1.35
CA ASP A 114 7.64 -5.99 0.08
C ASP A 114 9.07 -5.76 -0.39
N THR A 115 9.55 -4.52 -0.30
CA THR A 115 10.91 -4.16 -0.71
C THR A 115 11.94 -4.90 0.13
N SER A 116 11.70 -5.03 1.43
CA SER A 116 12.57 -5.79 2.34
C SER A 116 12.53 -7.29 2.03
N ALA A 117 11.32 -7.88 1.99
CA ALA A 117 11.13 -9.31 1.83
C ALA A 117 11.59 -9.80 0.45
N LEU A 118 11.02 -9.25 -0.63
CA LEU A 118 11.36 -9.66 -2.00
C LEU A 118 12.76 -9.18 -2.38
N GLY A 119 13.16 -7.97 -1.98
CA GLY A 119 14.47 -7.42 -2.30
C GLY A 119 15.62 -8.23 -1.72
N SER A 120 15.48 -8.73 -0.49
CA SER A 120 16.53 -9.53 0.17
C SER A 120 16.86 -10.82 -0.60
N MET A 121 15.92 -11.32 -1.41
CA MET A 121 16.08 -12.52 -2.22
C MET A 121 16.39 -12.21 -3.68
N LEU A 122 15.63 -11.29 -4.28
CA LEU A 122 15.69 -11.01 -5.71
C LEU A 122 16.87 -10.13 -6.09
N ILE A 123 17.26 -9.15 -5.27
CA ILE A 123 18.39 -8.27 -5.58
C ILE A 123 19.70 -9.08 -5.69
N PRO A 124 20.07 -9.93 -4.72
CA PRO A 124 21.25 -10.79 -4.85
C PRO A 124 21.14 -11.82 -5.99
N ALA A 125 19.94 -12.35 -6.25
CA ALA A 125 19.74 -13.29 -7.35
C ALA A 125 19.94 -12.63 -8.73
N MET A 126 19.41 -11.42 -8.92
CA MET A 126 19.61 -10.62 -10.12
C MET A 126 21.07 -10.25 -10.32
N GLU A 127 21.78 -9.87 -9.25
CA GLU A 127 23.22 -9.56 -9.33
C GLU A 127 24.05 -10.77 -9.80
N ARG A 128 23.77 -11.98 -9.28
CA ARG A 128 24.44 -13.21 -9.71
C ARG A 128 24.19 -13.58 -11.17
N GLU A 129 23.03 -13.23 -11.70
CA GLU A 129 22.73 -13.44 -13.12
C GLU A 129 23.29 -12.33 -14.02
N GLY A 130 23.87 -11.26 -13.47
CA GLY A 130 24.57 -10.22 -14.24
C GLY A 130 23.81 -8.89 -14.35
N TYR A 131 22.71 -8.69 -13.62
CA TYR A 131 22.05 -7.39 -13.55
C TYR A 131 22.86 -6.46 -12.64
N THR A 132 22.91 -5.18 -12.99
CA THR A 132 23.51 -4.19 -12.08
C THR A 132 22.69 -4.07 -10.80
N ARG A 133 23.35 -3.98 -9.65
CA ARG A 133 22.69 -3.91 -8.34
C ARG A 133 21.75 -2.71 -8.22
N LYS A 134 22.13 -1.55 -8.78
CA LYS A 134 21.26 -0.37 -8.91
C LYS A 134 19.96 -0.63 -9.68
N PHE A 135 20.00 -1.42 -10.75
CA PHE A 135 18.81 -1.77 -11.52
C PHE A 135 17.92 -2.73 -10.73
N ALA A 136 18.51 -3.76 -10.13
CA ALA A 136 17.80 -4.74 -9.31
C ALA A 136 17.11 -4.06 -8.11
N ALA A 137 17.78 -3.10 -7.46
CA ALA A 137 17.20 -2.29 -6.40
C ALA A 137 16.06 -1.41 -6.90
N ALA A 138 16.23 -0.75 -8.05
CA ALA A 138 15.23 0.14 -8.63
C ALA A 138 13.95 -0.59 -9.07
N ILE A 139 14.05 -1.72 -9.76
CA ILE A 139 12.86 -2.49 -10.16
C ILE A 139 12.14 -3.09 -8.95
N THR A 140 12.88 -3.57 -7.94
CA THR A 140 12.27 -4.04 -6.68
C THR A 140 11.50 -2.91 -6.01
N ALA A 141 12.11 -1.73 -5.87
CA ALA A 141 11.48 -0.56 -5.26
C ALA A 141 10.19 -0.16 -6.01
N ALA A 142 10.25 -0.10 -7.34
CA ALA A 142 9.10 0.21 -8.18
C ALA A 142 8.01 -0.87 -8.07
N SER A 143 8.33 -2.15 -8.25
CA SER A 143 7.31 -3.20 -8.20
C SER A 143 6.69 -3.39 -6.82
N SER A 144 7.40 -3.07 -5.74
CA SER A 144 6.87 -3.12 -4.38
C SER A 144 5.76 -2.10 -4.11
N VAL A 145 5.63 -1.02 -4.92
CA VAL A 145 4.49 -0.08 -4.78
C VAL A 145 3.15 -0.74 -5.14
N ILE A 146 3.18 -1.88 -5.85
CA ILE A 146 1.99 -2.68 -6.16
C ILE A 146 1.40 -3.29 -4.87
N GLY A 147 2.25 -3.54 -3.86
CA GLY A 147 1.88 -4.20 -2.61
C GLY A 147 0.62 -3.63 -1.96
N PRO A 148 0.61 -2.33 -1.64
CA PRO A 148 -0.56 -1.66 -1.07
C PRO A 148 -1.73 -1.43 -2.05
N ILE A 149 -1.56 -1.68 -3.35
CA ILE A 149 -2.57 -1.43 -4.38
C ILE A 149 -3.41 -2.69 -4.66
N ILE A 150 -2.78 -3.85 -4.83
CA ILE A 150 -3.49 -5.11 -5.10
C ILE A 150 -4.06 -5.67 -3.78
N PRO A 151 -5.36 -6.00 -3.72
CA PRO A 151 -5.97 -6.49 -2.48
C PRO A 151 -5.53 -7.91 -2.06
N PRO A 152 -5.71 -8.26 -0.78
CA PRO A 152 -6.10 -7.38 0.34
C PRO A 152 -5.04 -6.33 0.70
N SER A 153 -5.48 -5.13 1.05
CA SER A 153 -4.59 -3.98 1.32
C SER A 153 -4.93 -3.33 2.66
N GLY A 154 -3.93 -3.19 3.52
CA GLY A 154 -4.08 -2.56 4.83
C GLY A 154 -4.45 -1.08 4.74
N ILE A 155 -3.86 -0.35 3.77
CA ILE A 155 -4.16 1.08 3.58
C ILE A 155 -5.60 1.31 3.10
N MET A 156 -6.17 0.37 2.33
CA MET A 156 -7.58 0.44 1.93
C MET A 156 -8.53 0.21 3.11
N ILE A 157 -8.17 -0.65 4.07
CA ILE A 157 -8.95 -0.84 5.29
C ILE A 157 -8.94 0.44 6.14
N ILE A 158 -7.77 1.08 6.26
CA ILE A 158 -7.64 2.38 6.93
C ILE A 158 -8.54 3.42 6.26
N TYR A 159 -8.49 3.52 4.92
CA TYR A 159 -9.35 4.44 4.17
C TYR A 159 -10.85 4.14 4.41
N ALA A 160 -11.26 2.87 4.25
CA ALA A 160 -12.64 2.43 4.47
C ALA A 160 -13.15 2.85 5.85
N TYR A 161 -12.34 2.67 6.88
CA TYR A 161 -12.71 3.07 8.24
C TYR A 161 -12.81 4.59 8.40
N VAL A 162 -11.81 5.33 7.93
CA VAL A 162 -11.73 6.79 8.10
C VAL A 162 -12.85 7.49 7.32
N MET A 163 -13.18 7.00 6.13
CA MET A 163 -14.15 7.59 5.22
C MET A 163 -15.54 6.96 5.29
N GLY A 164 -15.70 5.82 5.98
CA GLY A 164 -16.98 5.11 6.08
C GLY A 164 -17.36 4.35 4.81
N GLU A 165 -16.38 3.89 4.04
CA GLU A 165 -16.57 3.20 2.77
C GLU A 165 -16.51 1.66 2.92
N SER A 166 -17.04 0.94 1.93
CA SER A 166 -17.01 -0.53 1.92
C SER A 166 -15.61 -1.06 1.60
N VAL A 167 -15.04 -1.87 2.50
CA VAL A 167 -13.76 -2.57 2.26
C VAL A 167 -13.83 -3.45 1.01
N ALA A 168 -14.95 -4.14 0.79
CA ALA A 168 -15.15 -5.00 -0.38
C ALA A 168 -15.11 -4.19 -1.68
N ALA A 169 -15.76 -3.01 -1.71
CA ALA A 169 -15.75 -2.12 -2.86
C ALA A 169 -14.32 -1.61 -3.16
N LEU A 170 -13.57 -1.21 -2.13
CA LEU A 170 -12.19 -0.76 -2.27
C LEU A 170 -11.27 -1.87 -2.79
N PHE A 171 -11.43 -3.09 -2.25
CA PHE A 171 -10.67 -4.23 -2.73
C PHE A 171 -10.94 -4.48 -4.21
N LEU A 172 -12.20 -4.57 -4.64
CA LEU A 172 -12.50 -4.70 -6.07
C LEU A 172 -11.93 -3.56 -6.92
N ALA A 173 -11.96 -2.34 -6.40
CA ALA A 173 -11.48 -1.16 -7.11
C ALA A 173 -9.96 -1.14 -7.31
N GLY A 174 -9.20 -1.80 -6.43
CA GLY A 174 -7.73 -1.91 -6.49
C GLY A 174 -7.17 -2.91 -7.50
N ILE A 175 -7.97 -3.92 -7.89
CA ILE A 175 -7.50 -5.04 -8.74
C ILE A 175 -6.96 -4.53 -10.08
N VAL A 176 -7.78 -3.78 -10.82
CA VAL A 176 -7.41 -3.30 -12.16
C VAL A 176 -6.25 -2.29 -12.12
N PRO A 177 -6.27 -1.26 -11.25
CA PRO A 177 -5.12 -0.38 -11.03
C PRO A 177 -3.81 -1.12 -10.76
N GLY A 178 -3.81 -2.10 -9.85
CA GLY A 178 -2.59 -2.83 -9.48
C GLY A 178 -2.07 -3.71 -10.62
N ILE A 179 -2.97 -4.37 -11.36
CA ILE A 179 -2.60 -5.11 -12.58
C ILE A 179 -2.03 -4.16 -13.64
N LEU A 180 -2.62 -2.98 -13.79
CA LEU A 180 -2.16 -1.97 -14.77
C LEU A 180 -0.75 -1.47 -14.45
N VAL A 181 -0.44 -1.20 -13.17
CA VAL A 181 0.93 -0.87 -12.73
C VAL A 181 1.88 -2.03 -13.05
N GLY A 182 1.53 -3.26 -12.64
CA GLY A 182 2.37 -4.43 -12.88
C GLY A 182 2.65 -4.69 -14.36
N LEU A 183 1.61 -4.66 -15.21
CA LEU A 183 1.78 -4.81 -16.65
C LEU A 183 2.59 -3.68 -17.26
N GLY A 184 2.38 -2.43 -16.82
CA GLY A 184 3.19 -1.29 -17.25
C GLY A 184 4.67 -1.48 -16.92
N LEU A 185 4.99 -1.91 -15.70
CA LEU A 185 6.37 -2.19 -15.29
C LEU A 185 6.98 -3.34 -16.10
N MET A 186 6.22 -4.41 -16.36
CA MET A 186 6.69 -5.50 -17.24
C MET A 186 6.97 -5.01 -18.66
N ILE A 187 6.10 -4.18 -19.23
CA ILE A 187 6.32 -3.58 -20.55
C ILE A 187 7.61 -2.74 -20.55
N MET A 188 7.84 -1.96 -19.50
CA MET A 188 9.05 -1.16 -19.37
C MET A 188 10.31 -2.01 -19.22
N VAL A 189 10.25 -3.09 -18.45
CA VAL A 189 11.34 -4.07 -18.36
C VAL A 189 11.68 -4.63 -19.74
N LYS A 190 10.68 -4.98 -20.56
CA LYS A 190 10.90 -5.47 -21.93
C LYS A 190 11.63 -4.44 -22.80
N PHE A 191 11.22 -3.16 -22.77
CA PHE A 191 11.90 -2.11 -23.52
C PHE A 191 13.33 -1.86 -23.04
N MET A 192 13.58 -1.96 -21.73
CA MET A 192 14.92 -1.80 -21.17
C MET A 192 15.80 -3.04 -21.44
N ALA A 193 15.22 -4.23 -21.54
CA ALA A 193 15.96 -5.48 -21.77
C ALA A 193 16.73 -5.50 -23.09
N ASP A 194 16.19 -4.84 -24.12
CA ASP A 194 16.83 -4.68 -25.42
C ASP A 194 17.95 -3.62 -25.39
N ARG A 195 17.87 -2.65 -24.48
CA ARG A 195 18.83 -1.53 -24.37
C ARG A 195 20.00 -1.81 -23.42
N TYR A 196 19.78 -2.57 -22.35
CA TYR A 196 20.77 -2.86 -21.31
C TYR A 196 21.50 -4.20 -21.50
N ASP A 197 21.26 -4.87 -22.63
CA ASP A 197 21.79 -6.20 -22.96
C ASP A 197 21.67 -7.20 -21.79
N PHE A 198 20.47 -7.30 -21.23
CA PHE A 198 20.25 -8.19 -20.09
C PHE A 198 20.65 -9.64 -20.44
N PRO A 199 21.16 -10.38 -19.44
CA PRO A 199 21.64 -11.74 -19.60
C PRO A 199 20.66 -12.59 -20.40
N ALA A 200 21.19 -13.42 -21.31
CA ALA A 200 20.38 -14.33 -22.10
C ALA A 200 19.50 -15.17 -21.17
N SER A 201 18.21 -15.22 -21.52
CA SER A 201 17.19 -15.94 -20.78
C SER A 201 17.65 -17.36 -20.39
N ARG A 202 17.32 -17.79 -19.17
CA ARG A 202 17.37 -19.22 -18.84
C ARG A 202 16.57 -20.01 -19.87
N ASN A 203 16.99 -21.26 -20.13
CA ASN A 203 16.22 -22.18 -20.95
C ASN A 203 14.78 -22.24 -20.44
N ARG A 204 13.82 -22.31 -21.38
CA ARG A 204 12.40 -22.37 -21.06
C ARG A 204 12.14 -23.54 -20.11
N SER A 205 11.59 -23.25 -18.93
CA SER A 205 11.25 -24.29 -17.96
C SER A 205 10.36 -25.35 -18.62
N THR A 206 10.67 -26.61 -18.35
CA THR A 206 9.93 -27.73 -18.91
C THR A 206 8.49 -27.73 -18.38
N TRP A 207 7.57 -28.36 -19.12
CA TRP A 207 6.18 -28.48 -18.66
C TRP A 207 6.07 -29.18 -17.29
N GLY A 208 7.00 -30.10 -16.98
CA GLY A 208 7.12 -30.74 -15.67
C GLY A 208 7.53 -29.78 -14.56
N GLU A 209 8.54 -28.95 -14.78
CA GLU A 209 8.97 -27.91 -13.83
C GLU A 209 7.87 -26.87 -13.57
N LYS A 210 7.16 -26.45 -14.64
CA LYS A 210 6.00 -25.57 -14.54
C LYS A 210 4.89 -26.18 -13.70
N GLY A 211 4.55 -27.44 -13.94
CA GLY A 211 3.54 -28.16 -13.15
C GLY A 211 3.94 -28.26 -11.68
N GLN A 212 5.20 -28.58 -11.39
CA GLN A 212 5.67 -28.71 -10.02
C GLN A 212 5.72 -27.37 -9.27
N ALA A 213 6.14 -26.29 -9.94
CA ALA A 213 6.12 -24.95 -9.36
C ALA A 213 4.68 -24.48 -9.09
N SER A 214 3.75 -24.72 -10.01
CA SER A 214 2.32 -24.43 -9.83
C SER A 214 1.73 -25.20 -8.65
N LEU A 215 2.04 -26.49 -8.51
CA LEU A 215 1.57 -27.30 -7.37
C LEU A 215 2.12 -26.79 -6.03
N ARG A 216 3.37 -26.33 -5.99
CA ARG A 216 3.97 -25.74 -4.79
C ARG A 216 3.36 -24.39 -4.44
N ALA A 217 3.05 -23.57 -5.43
CA ALA A 217 2.44 -22.25 -5.24
C ALA A 217 0.91 -22.30 -5.08
N PHE A 218 0.28 -23.45 -5.32
CA PHE A 218 -1.18 -23.63 -5.23
C PHE A 218 -1.74 -23.16 -3.89
N PHE A 219 -1.19 -23.66 -2.76
CA PHE A 219 -1.67 -23.29 -1.43
C PHE A 219 -1.45 -21.80 -1.10
N PRO A 220 -0.27 -21.21 -1.34
CA PRO A 220 -0.11 -19.76 -1.29
C PRO A 220 -1.17 -18.96 -2.06
N LEU A 221 -1.37 -19.30 -3.33
CA LEU A 221 -2.26 -18.58 -4.24
C LEU A 221 -3.74 -18.74 -3.90
N LEU A 222 -4.09 -19.78 -3.15
CA LEU A 222 -5.44 -19.91 -2.60
C LEU A 222 -5.75 -18.83 -1.55
N THR A 223 -4.76 -18.22 -0.90
CA THR A 223 -5.04 -17.26 0.17
C THR A 223 -5.79 -16.02 -0.32
N PRO A 224 -5.34 -15.28 -1.36
CA PRO A 224 -6.12 -14.18 -1.90
C PRO A 224 -7.50 -14.62 -2.39
N VAL A 225 -7.63 -15.84 -2.91
CA VAL A 225 -8.90 -16.41 -3.37
C VAL A 225 -9.86 -16.67 -2.21
N ILE A 226 -9.38 -17.18 -1.08
CA ILE A 226 -10.18 -17.39 0.14
C ILE A 226 -10.66 -16.05 0.70
N ILE A 227 -9.77 -15.06 0.74
CA ILE A 227 -10.07 -13.73 1.28
C ILE A 227 -11.08 -13.01 0.38
N LEU A 228 -10.74 -12.82 -0.91
CA LEU A 228 -11.61 -12.12 -1.85
C LEU A 228 -12.89 -12.92 -2.12
N GLY A 229 -12.79 -14.21 -2.39
CA GLY A 229 -13.95 -15.06 -2.65
C GLY A 229 -14.91 -15.13 -1.47
N GLY A 230 -14.40 -15.18 -0.23
CA GLY A 230 -15.22 -15.17 0.97
C GLY A 230 -15.91 -13.83 1.24
N ILE A 231 -15.20 -12.72 1.05
CA ILE A 231 -15.76 -11.36 1.21
C ILE A 231 -16.79 -11.07 0.12
N LEU A 232 -16.44 -11.33 -1.14
CA LEU A 232 -17.30 -11.03 -2.29
C LEU A 232 -18.50 -11.96 -2.39
N GLY A 233 -18.35 -13.21 -1.94
CA GLY A 233 -19.45 -14.17 -1.82
C GLY A 233 -20.37 -13.92 -0.62
N GLY A 234 -20.08 -12.92 0.22
CA GLY A 234 -20.87 -12.60 1.41
C GLY A 234 -20.79 -13.65 2.52
N VAL A 235 -19.83 -14.57 2.46
CA VAL A 235 -19.62 -15.62 3.47
C VAL A 235 -18.91 -15.06 4.69
N PHE A 236 -17.97 -14.15 4.48
CA PHE A 236 -17.17 -13.52 5.52
C PHE A 236 -17.21 -12.00 5.43
N THR A 237 -17.20 -11.35 6.59
CA THR A 237 -16.77 -9.94 6.70
C THR A 237 -15.26 -9.83 6.48
N PRO A 238 -14.72 -8.62 6.20
CA PRO A 238 -13.27 -8.43 6.07
C PRO A 238 -12.47 -8.90 7.28
N THR A 239 -12.99 -8.69 8.49
CA THR A 239 -12.36 -9.13 9.75
C THR A 239 -12.32 -10.66 9.84
N GLU A 240 -13.44 -11.33 9.54
CA GLU A 240 -13.50 -12.79 9.54
C GLU A 240 -12.62 -13.40 8.46
N ALA A 241 -12.59 -12.81 7.26
CA ALA A 241 -11.73 -13.24 6.16
C ALA A 241 -10.24 -13.14 6.54
N ALA A 242 -9.83 -12.08 7.23
CA ALA A 242 -8.48 -11.92 7.73
C ALA A 242 -8.12 -12.98 8.79
N ALA A 243 -9.04 -13.27 9.72
CA ALA A 243 -8.85 -14.31 10.73
C ALA A 243 -8.73 -15.70 10.10
N VAL A 244 -9.59 -16.01 9.12
CA VAL A 244 -9.52 -17.25 8.33
C VAL A 244 -8.21 -17.34 7.56
N ALA A 245 -7.73 -16.24 6.97
CA ALA A 245 -6.44 -16.20 6.28
C ALA A 245 -5.26 -16.47 7.22
N ALA A 246 -5.27 -15.90 8.43
CA ALA A 246 -4.24 -16.17 9.43
C ALA A 246 -4.26 -17.64 9.88
N ALA A 247 -5.45 -18.20 10.16
CA ALA A 247 -5.61 -19.62 10.49
C ALA A 247 -5.13 -20.53 9.35
N TYR A 248 -5.49 -20.19 8.11
CA TYR A 248 -5.04 -20.90 6.91
C TYR A 248 -3.53 -20.85 6.76
N ALA A 249 -2.89 -19.69 6.98
CA ALA A 249 -1.45 -19.53 6.91
C ALA A 249 -0.71 -20.39 7.96
N ILE A 250 -1.25 -20.50 9.19
CA ILE A 250 -0.72 -21.42 10.20
C ILE A 250 -0.83 -22.87 9.72
N LEU A 251 -2.00 -23.29 9.23
CA LEU A 251 -2.23 -24.66 8.78
C LEU A 251 -1.30 -25.05 7.63
N ILE A 252 -1.20 -24.19 6.62
CA ILE A 252 -0.34 -24.42 5.46
C ILE A 252 1.14 -24.38 5.88
N GLY A 253 1.56 -23.39 6.65
CA GLY A 253 2.95 -23.26 7.11
C GLY A 253 3.43 -24.44 7.95
N MET A 254 2.58 -24.93 8.85
CA MET A 254 2.92 -26.02 9.76
C MET A 254 2.79 -27.40 9.13
N PHE A 255 1.65 -27.71 8.49
CA PHE A 255 1.33 -29.09 8.09
C PHE A 255 1.64 -29.39 6.63
N VAL A 256 1.53 -28.41 5.73
CA VAL A 256 1.72 -28.63 4.29
C VAL A 256 3.15 -28.30 3.89
N LEU A 257 3.62 -27.11 4.25
CA LEU A 257 4.93 -26.61 3.88
C LEU A 257 6.02 -27.07 4.84
N ASN A 258 5.67 -27.42 6.08
CA ASN A 258 6.59 -27.81 7.16
C ASN A 258 7.71 -26.76 7.40
N THR A 259 7.41 -25.49 7.13
CA THR A 259 8.35 -24.37 7.24
C THR A 259 8.17 -23.61 8.56
N LEU A 260 6.98 -23.64 9.13
CA LEU A 260 6.65 -22.97 10.39
C LEU A 260 6.57 -23.98 11.54
N LYS A 261 7.23 -23.68 12.67
CA LYS A 261 7.16 -24.50 13.88
C LYS A 261 6.42 -23.74 14.98
N LEU A 262 5.82 -24.47 15.93
CA LEU A 262 5.13 -23.87 17.09
C LEU A 262 6.00 -22.89 17.88
N ARG A 263 7.32 -23.13 17.93
CA ARG A 263 8.30 -22.25 18.58
C ARG A 263 8.48 -20.89 17.89
N ASP A 264 8.09 -20.77 16.62
CA ASP A 264 8.21 -19.53 15.85
C ASP A 264 6.99 -18.62 16.09
N LEU A 265 5.87 -19.18 16.54
CA LEU A 265 4.61 -18.44 16.75
C LEU A 265 4.73 -17.26 17.71
N PRO A 266 5.43 -17.34 18.87
CA PRO A 266 5.56 -16.19 19.75
C PRO A 266 6.26 -14.98 19.09
N ASP A 267 7.29 -15.21 18.28
CA ASP A 267 8.00 -14.14 17.56
C ASP A 267 7.11 -13.56 16.44
N VAL A 268 6.38 -14.42 15.72
CA VAL A 268 5.40 -13.99 14.70
C VAL A 268 4.28 -13.14 15.32
N LEU A 269 3.67 -13.61 16.41
CA LEU A 269 2.63 -12.89 17.13
C LEU A 269 3.13 -11.55 17.67
N SER A 270 4.34 -11.52 18.24
CA SER A 270 4.96 -10.30 18.74
C SER A 270 5.19 -9.28 17.62
N ARG A 271 5.72 -9.70 16.48
CA ARG A 271 5.94 -8.83 15.31
C ARG A 271 4.64 -8.27 14.76
N ALA A 272 3.66 -9.15 14.55
CA ALA A 272 2.33 -8.75 14.10
C ALA A 272 1.67 -7.79 15.09
N ALA A 273 1.79 -8.02 16.39
CA ALA A 273 1.25 -7.14 17.43
C ALA A 273 1.92 -5.75 17.41
N MET A 274 3.25 -5.69 17.27
CA MET A 274 4.00 -4.43 17.20
C MET A 274 3.60 -3.60 15.98
N THR A 275 3.55 -4.21 14.80
CA THR A 275 3.17 -3.50 13.57
C THR A 275 1.71 -3.04 13.63
N SER A 276 0.82 -3.87 14.18
CA SER A 276 -0.59 -3.53 14.37
C SER A 276 -0.79 -2.41 15.39
N ALA A 277 -0.02 -2.40 16.49
CA ALA A 277 -0.10 -1.37 17.51
C ALA A 277 0.24 0.01 16.94
N VAL A 278 1.27 0.10 16.08
CA VAL A 278 1.62 1.36 15.41
C VAL A 278 0.45 1.86 14.54
N VAL A 279 -0.14 0.97 13.74
CA VAL A 279 -1.27 1.34 12.86
C VAL A 279 -2.50 1.74 13.68
N LEU A 280 -2.89 0.97 14.70
CA LEU A 280 -4.05 1.26 15.53
C LEU A 280 -3.87 2.57 16.31
N LEU A 281 -2.69 2.84 16.86
CA LEU A 281 -2.40 4.13 17.50
C LEU A 281 -2.56 5.30 16.53
N LEU A 282 -2.07 5.16 15.29
CA LEU A 282 -2.25 6.17 14.26
C LEU A 282 -3.72 6.37 13.90
N VAL A 283 -4.51 5.30 13.79
CA VAL A 283 -5.97 5.39 13.53
C VAL A 283 -6.70 6.04 14.70
N GLY A 284 -6.34 5.74 15.95
CA GLY A 284 -6.88 6.43 17.12
C GLY A 284 -6.60 7.93 17.08
N ALA A 285 -5.33 8.31 16.87
CA ALA A 285 -4.95 9.71 16.70
C ALA A 285 -5.63 10.38 15.50
N ALA A 286 -5.88 9.63 14.42
CA ALA A 286 -6.64 10.07 13.25
C ALA A 286 -8.05 10.51 13.61
N MET A 287 -8.77 9.73 14.41
CA MET A 287 -10.14 10.06 14.77
C MET A 287 -10.21 11.34 15.61
N ALA A 288 -9.25 11.51 16.52
CA ALA A 288 -9.10 12.75 17.28
C ALA A 288 -8.77 13.94 16.37
N PHE A 289 -7.80 13.79 15.47
CA PHE A 289 -7.39 14.82 14.51
C PHE A 289 -8.52 15.19 13.54
N LYS A 290 -9.18 14.20 12.92
CA LYS A 290 -10.35 14.34 12.03
C LYS A 290 -11.46 15.16 12.67
N THR A 291 -11.72 14.94 13.95
CA THR A 291 -12.77 15.68 14.66
C THR A 291 -12.44 17.17 14.71
N VAL A 292 -11.20 17.53 15.06
CA VAL A 292 -10.78 18.94 15.11
C VAL A 292 -10.70 19.55 13.72
N VAL A 293 -10.25 18.79 12.70
CA VAL A 293 -10.29 19.20 11.29
C VAL A 293 -11.72 19.59 10.89
N SER A 294 -12.68 18.71 11.18
CA SER A 294 -14.10 18.92 10.87
C SER A 294 -14.66 20.15 11.60
N LEU A 295 -14.33 20.33 12.89
CA LEU A 295 -14.77 21.50 13.67
C LEU A 295 -14.11 22.82 13.21
N SER A 296 -12.89 22.75 12.65
CA SER A 296 -12.11 23.92 12.25
C SER A 296 -12.57 24.57 10.94
N HIS A 297 -13.48 23.93 10.22
CA HIS A 297 -13.87 24.28 8.85
C HIS A 297 -12.68 24.33 7.87
N ALA A 298 -11.64 23.54 8.16
CA ALA A 298 -10.46 23.44 7.31
C ALA A 298 -10.76 22.82 5.94
N PRO A 299 -11.62 21.77 5.82
CA PRO A 299 -12.02 21.26 4.51
C PRO A 299 -12.65 22.33 3.61
N GLU A 300 -13.53 23.18 4.15
CA GLU A 300 -14.24 24.23 3.42
C GLU A 300 -13.28 25.35 2.98
N GLN A 301 -12.34 25.73 3.84
CA GLN A 301 -11.33 26.75 3.49
C GLN A 301 -10.35 26.23 2.44
N LEU A 302 -9.94 24.96 2.54
CA LEU A 302 -9.08 24.35 1.54
C LEU A 302 -9.82 24.16 0.22
N ALA A 303 -11.10 23.77 0.27
CA ALA A 303 -11.96 23.71 -0.90
C ALA A 303 -12.07 25.08 -1.58
N ALA A 304 -12.31 26.15 -0.82
CA ALA A 304 -12.35 27.50 -1.35
C ALA A 304 -11.01 27.93 -1.98
N PHE A 305 -9.87 27.59 -1.36
CA PHE A 305 -8.55 27.85 -1.92
C PHE A 305 -8.30 27.09 -3.22
N ILE A 306 -8.65 25.81 -3.27
CA ILE A 306 -8.51 24.96 -4.45
C ILE A 306 -9.42 25.45 -5.58
N LEU A 307 -10.69 25.74 -5.29
CA LEU A 307 -11.66 26.27 -6.25
C LEU A 307 -11.26 27.66 -6.77
N ALA A 308 -10.56 28.46 -5.97
CA ALA A 308 -10.00 29.75 -6.41
C ALA A 308 -8.86 29.60 -7.43
N LEU A 309 -8.17 28.44 -7.46
CA LEU A 309 -7.12 28.18 -8.45
C LEU A 309 -7.72 27.82 -9.82
N SER A 310 -8.85 27.10 -9.86
CA SER A 310 -9.51 26.71 -11.10
C SER A 310 -10.93 26.21 -10.85
N GLU A 311 -11.85 26.57 -11.75
CA GLU A 311 -13.21 26.01 -11.80
C GLU A 311 -13.27 24.69 -12.59
N ASN A 312 -12.24 24.36 -13.37
CA ASN A 312 -12.21 23.14 -14.18
C ASN A 312 -11.89 21.91 -13.31
N PRO A 313 -12.81 20.92 -13.18
CA PRO A 313 -12.60 19.72 -12.36
C PRO A 313 -11.36 18.92 -12.74
N LEU A 314 -10.97 18.90 -14.02
CA LEU A 314 -9.78 18.18 -14.49
C LEU A 314 -8.48 18.84 -13.99
N VAL A 315 -8.46 20.16 -13.91
CA VAL A 315 -7.31 20.90 -13.37
C VAL A 315 -7.21 20.70 -11.86
N LEU A 316 -8.35 20.67 -11.16
CA LEU A 316 -8.37 20.38 -9.73
C LEU A 316 -7.88 18.97 -9.41
N LEU A 317 -8.36 17.99 -10.18
CA LEU A 317 -7.88 16.61 -10.12
C LEU A 317 -6.37 16.52 -10.31
N PHE A 318 -5.82 17.24 -11.30
CA PHE A 318 -4.39 17.30 -11.56
C PHE A 318 -3.61 17.89 -10.37
N LEU A 319 -4.04 19.03 -9.84
CA LEU A 319 -3.39 19.70 -8.72
C LEU A 319 -3.38 18.83 -7.46
N ILE A 320 -4.47 18.09 -7.21
CA ILE A 320 -4.57 17.23 -6.04
C ILE A 320 -3.74 15.96 -6.21
N ASN A 321 -3.65 15.41 -7.42
CA ASN A 321 -2.68 14.33 -7.69
C ASN A 321 -1.27 14.80 -7.37
N LEU A 322 -0.89 16.00 -7.82
CA LEU A 322 0.42 16.56 -7.51
C LEU A 322 0.64 16.72 -5.99
N LEU A 323 -0.38 17.22 -5.27
CA LEU A 323 -0.34 17.33 -3.81
C LEU A 323 -0.13 15.98 -3.14
N LEU A 324 -0.96 14.98 -3.48
CA LEU A 324 -0.90 13.63 -2.92
C LEU A 324 0.45 12.97 -3.23
N PHE A 325 0.94 13.12 -4.45
CA PHE A 325 2.23 12.60 -4.87
C PHE A 325 3.37 13.20 -4.06
N VAL A 326 3.40 14.53 -3.90
CA VAL A 326 4.41 15.22 -3.07
C VAL A 326 4.32 14.78 -1.62
N VAL A 327 3.12 14.69 -1.05
CA VAL A 327 2.95 14.24 0.34
C VAL A 327 3.45 12.80 0.52
N GLY A 328 3.17 11.91 -0.43
CA GLY A 328 3.66 10.53 -0.42
C GLY A 328 5.18 10.39 -0.45
N MET A 329 5.92 11.41 -0.93
CA MET A 329 7.38 11.41 -0.85
C MET A 329 7.89 11.48 0.59
N PHE A 330 7.15 12.15 1.47
CA PHE A 330 7.58 12.45 2.85
C PHE A 330 6.89 11.59 3.90
N LEU A 331 5.65 11.17 3.64
CA LEU A 331 4.81 10.44 4.58
C LEU A 331 4.48 9.05 4.07
N ASP A 332 4.45 8.09 5.00
CA ASP A 332 3.89 6.78 4.73
C ASP A 332 2.40 6.87 4.32
N ALA A 333 1.96 5.96 3.45
CA ALA A 333 0.63 6.01 2.86
C ALA A 333 -0.49 5.92 3.91
N GLY A 334 -0.32 5.10 4.95
CA GLY A 334 -1.31 4.96 6.03
C GLY A 334 -1.58 6.28 6.76
N PRO A 335 -0.56 6.91 7.39
CA PRO A 335 -0.68 8.23 7.99
C PRO A 335 -1.22 9.30 7.04
N ALA A 336 -0.75 9.33 5.78
CA ALA A 336 -1.20 10.32 4.82
C ALA A 336 -2.69 10.18 4.47
N ILE A 337 -3.21 8.95 4.33
CA ILE A 337 -4.64 8.70 4.13
C ILE A 337 -5.46 9.20 5.32
N ILE A 338 -4.99 8.92 6.52
CA ILE A 338 -5.60 9.32 7.78
C ILE A 338 -5.76 10.84 7.90
N ILE A 339 -4.75 11.60 7.43
CA ILE A 339 -4.73 13.07 7.50
C ILE A 339 -5.54 13.68 6.35
N LEU A 340 -5.21 13.28 5.11
CA LEU A 340 -5.72 13.94 3.91
C LEU A 340 -7.08 13.43 3.48
N GLY A 341 -7.45 12.19 3.79
CA GLY A 341 -8.73 11.60 3.41
C GLY A 341 -9.93 12.46 3.86
N PRO A 342 -10.06 12.77 5.16
CA PRO A 342 -11.16 13.61 5.65
C PRO A 342 -11.13 15.06 5.14
N ILE A 343 -9.96 15.56 4.74
CA ILE A 343 -9.77 16.93 4.27
C ILE A 343 -10.16 17.04 2.79
N LEU A 344 -9.67 16.12 1.96
CA LEU A 344 -9.83 16.14 0.51
C LEU A 344 -11.09 15.40 0.05
N GLY A 345 -11.53 14.37 0.78
CA GLY A 345 -12.67 13.53 0.42
C GLY A 345 -13.95 14.32 0.14
N PRO A 346 -14.40 15.21 1.04
CA PRO A 346 -15.59 16.04 0.80
C PRO A 346 -15.47 16.87 -0.49
N ILE A 347 -14.29 17.44 -0.76
CA ILE A 347 -14.02 18.25 -1.95
C ILE A 347 -14.23 17.43 -3.22
N PHE A 348 -13.78 16.16 -3.23
CA PHE A 348 -13.95 15.27 -4.39
C PHE A 348 -15.40 14.85 -4.61
N VAL A 349 -16.12 14.56 -3.52
CA VAL A 349 -17.54 14.23 -3.59
C VAL A 349 -18.33 15.40 -4.18
N ASP A 350 -18.02 16.63 -3.77
CA ASP A 350 -18.63 17.85 -4.31
C ASP A 350 -18.30 18.07 -5.79
N LEU A 351 -17.12 17.63 -6.25
CA LEU A 351 -16.72 17.61 -7.66
C LEU A 351 -17.36 16.47 -8.48
N GLY A 352 -18.24 15.66 -7.87
CA GLY A 352 -18.92 14.55 -8.52
C GLY A 352 -18.07 13.27 -8.63
N ILE A 353 -16.97 13.18 -7.88
CA ILE A 353 -16.09 12.01 -7.88
C ILE A 353 -16.52 11.04 -6.79
N HIS A 354 -16.70 9.77 -7.17
CA HIS A 354 -17.12 8.73 -6.24
C HIS A 354 -16.06 8.48 -5.15
N PRO A 355 -16.42 8.34 -3.86
CA PRO A 355 -15.47 8.12 -2.77
C PRO A 355 -14.53 6.92 -2.95
N VAL A 356 -15.05 5.79 -3.46
CA VAL A 356 -14.25 4.61 -3.83
C VAL A 356 -13.22 4.92 -4.93
N HIS A 357 -13.57 5.76 -5.91
CA HIS A 357 -12.62 6.18 -6.93
C HIS A 357 -11.50 7.03 -6.32
N PHE A 358 -11.88 7.98 -5.49
CA PHE A 358 -10.94 8.84 -4.77
C PHE A 358 -9.99 8.05 -3.86
N ALA A 359 -10.49 7.00 -3.21
CA ALA A 359 -9.69 6.09 -2.41
C ALA A 359 -8.53 5.47 -3.20
N ILE A 360 -8.80 5.03 -4.44
CA ILE A 360 -7.79 4.44 -5.32
C ILE A 360 -6.81 5.53 -5.78
N ILE A 361 -7.28 6.71 -6.16
CA ILE A 361 -6.40 7.84 -6.53
C ILE A 361 -5.44 8.14 -5.37
N MET A 362 -5.95 8.29 -4.14
CA MET A 362 -5.13 8.51 -2.96
C MET A 362 -4.15 7.37 -2.71
N SER A 363 -4.63 6.13 -2.70
CA SER A 363 -3.81 4.96 -2.37
C SER A 363 -2.65 4.81 -3.35
N VAL A 364 -2.92 4.94 -4.65
CA VAL A 364 -1.89 4.80 -5.69
C VAL A 364 -0.90 5.98 -5.65
N ASN A 365 -1.37 7.23 -5.55
CA ASN A 365 -0.47 8.40 -5.48
C ASN A 365 0.48 8.33 -4.29
N LEU A 366 -0.07 8.05 -3.10
CA LEU A 366 0.71 8.01 -1.88
C LEU A 366 1.73 6.87 -1.93
N THR A 367 1.33 5.70 -2.43
CA THR A 367 2.23 4.55 -2.50
C THR A 367 3.36 4.73 -3.51
N VAL A 368 3.07 5.30 -4.69
CA VAL A 368 4.10 5.66 -5.68
C VAL A 368 5.01 6.77 -5.14
N GLY A 369 4.47 7.70 -4.36
CA GLY A 369 5.24 8.70 -3.63
C GLY A 369 6.33 8.07 -2.75
N LEU A 370 6.06 6.92 -2.11
CA LEU A 370 7.05 6.22 -1.26
C LEU A 370 8.28 5.73 -2.03
N ALA A 371 8.16 5.50 -3.34
CA ALA A 371 9.26 5.13 -4.21
C ALA A 371 9.89 6.33 -4.93
N THR A 372 9.38 7.55 -4.71
CA THR A 372 9.82 8.75 -5.42
C THR A 372 10.80 9.60 -4.60
N PRO A 373 11.92 10.07 -5.18
CA PRO A 373 12.82 11.03 -4.54
C PRO A 373 12.10 12.35 -4.22
N PRO A 374 12.45 13.07 -3.13
CA PRO A 374 13.75 13.08 -2.46
C PRO A 374 13.89 12.16 -1.23
N MET A 375 12.78 11.74 -0.60
CA MET A 375 12.79 11.05 0.70
C MET A 375 12.22 9.62 0.66
N GLY A 376 11.66 9.15 -0.46
CA GLY A 376 10.86 7.92 -0.53
C GLY A 376 11.34 6.76 0.37
N LEU A 377 10.50 6.37 1.35
CA LEU A 377 10.80 5.32 2.34
C LEU A 377 11.20 4.00 1.69
N VAL A 378 10.59 3.65 0.56
CA VAL A 378 10.91 2.44 -0.21
C VAL A 378 12.33 2.52 -0.78
N LEU A 379 12.81 3.71 -1.19
CA LEU A 379 14.18 3.88 -1.66
C LEU A 379 15.20 3.66 -0.54
N PHE A 380 14.90 4.09 0.69
CA PHE A 380 15.75 3.84 1.85
C PHE A 380 15.83 2.35 2.20
N VAL A 381 14.72 1.62 2.12
CA VAL A 381 14.73 0.15 2.31
C VAL A 381 15.46 -0.54 1.17
N ALA A 382 15.22 -0.14 -0.09
CA ALA A 382 15.93 -0.69 -1.22
C ALA A 382 17.45 -0.46 -1.09
N SER A 383 17.86 0.71 -0.59
CA SER A 383 19.27 1.03 -0.30
C SER A 383 19.84 0.15 0.82
N SER A 384 19.12 -0.07 1.92
CA SER A 384 19.62 -0.91 3.02
C SER A 384 19.77 -2.38 2.59
N VAL A 385 18.86 -2.89 1.76
CA VAL A 385 18.90 -4.27 1.25
C VAL A 385 19.96 -4.44 0.16
N SER A 386 20.08 -3.45 -0.74
CA SER A 386 21.03 -3.50 -1.86
C SER A 386 22.41 -2.96 -1.53
N GLY A 387 22.65 -2.30 -0.40
CA GLY A 387 23.91 -1.62 -0.11
C GLY A 387 24.30 -0.50 -1.09
N GLU A 388 23.45 -0.17 -2.08
CA GLU A 388 23.64 0.92 -3.01
C GLU A 388 23.22 2.24 -2.37
N ARG A 389 23.80 3.35 -2.85
CA ARG A 389 23.41 4.69 -2.39
C ARG A 389 22.00 5.03 -2.86
N VAL A 390 21.21 5.67 -2.00
CA VAL A 390 19.82 6.09 -2.30
C VAL A 390 19.77 6.93 -3.58
N GLU A 391 20.73 7.83 -3.81
CA GLU A 391 20.78 8.67 -5.01
C GLU A 391 20.98 7.87 -6.29
N THR A 392 21.73 6.76 -6.22
CA THR A 392 21.94 5.86 -7.35
C THR A 392 20.64 5.15 -7.72
N ILE A 393 19.91 4.67 -6.70
CA ILE A 393 18.61 3.99 -6.88
C ILE A 393 17.57 4.99 -7.38
N ALA A 394 17.51 6.18 -6.78
CA ALA A 394 16.64 7.30 -7.14
C ALA A 394 16.74 7.69 -8.61
N ARG A 395 17.95 7.65 -9.19
CA ARG A 395 18.13 7.91 -10.63
C ARG A 395 17.75 6.70 -11.49
N ALA A 396 18.03 5.50 -11.01
CA ALA A 396 17.74 4.25 -11.73
C ALA A 396 16.24 3.93 -11.79
N ILE A 397 15.45 4.40 -10.81
CA ILE A 397 14.01 4.14 -10.74
C ILE A 397 13.16 5.05 -11.64
N LEU A 398 13.69 6.20 -12.08
CA LEU A 398 12.95 7.19 -12.88
C LEU A 398 12.16 6.61 -14.08
N PRO A 399 12.70 5.65 -14.86
CA PRO A 399 11.96 5.07 -15.97
C PRO A 399 10.74 4.25 -15.52
N PHE A 400 10.79 3.63 -14.33
CA PHE A 400 9.67 2.91 -13.73
C PHE A 400 8.67 3.86 -13.08
N LEU A 401 9.14 4.91 -12.40
CA LEU A 401 8.28 5.98 -11.86
C LEU A 401 7.47 6.65 -12.97
N LEU A 402 8.06 6.85 -14.16
CA LEU A 402 7.31 7.40 -15.30
C LEU A 402 6.09 6.55 -15.64
N VAL A 403 6.22 5.21 -15.60
CA VAL A 403 5.10 4.29 -15.84
C VAL A 403 4.04 4.46 -14.76
N GLU A 404 4.45 4.47 -13.49
CA GLU A 404 3.54 4.62 -12.35
C GLU A 404 2.79 5.95 -12.39
N VAL A 405 3.47 7.05 -12.75
CA VAL A 405 2.86 8.37 -12.96
C VAL A 405 1.86 8.35 -14.12
N VAL A 406 2.17 7.69 -15.23
CA VAL A 406 1.22 7.52 -16.34
C VAL A 406 -0.02 6.74 -15.85
N VAL A 407 0.18 5.67 -15.08
CA VAL A 407 -0.93 4.89 -14.52
C VAL A 407 -1.77 5.72 -13.55
N ILE A 408 -1.16 6.56 -12.71
CA ILE A 408 -1.87 7.51 -11.83
C ILE A 408 -2.80 8.41 -12.65
N PHE A 409 -2.31 8.97 -13.76
CA PHE A 409 -3.14 9.83 -14.61
C PHE A 409 -4.25 9.05 -15.32
N LEU A 410 -3.97 7.84 -15.80
CA LEU A 410 -4.99 6.97 -16.37
C LEU A 410 -6.10 6.69 -15.37
N ILE A 411 -5.75 6.32 -14.13
CA ILE A 411 -6.72 6.07 -13.07
C ILE A 411 -7.51 7.35 -12.80
N THR A 412 -6.84 8.48 -12.57
CA THR A 412 -7.48 9.76 -12.21
C THR A 412 -8.50 10.23 -13.25
N PHE A 413 -8.16 10.16 -14.53
CA PHE A 413 -9.01 10.72 -15.58
C PHE A 413 -9.96 9.70 -16.21
N ILE A 414 -9.78 8.40 -15.92
CA ILE A 414 -10.64 7.33 -16.43
C ILE A 414 -11.21 6.57 -15.23
N PRO A 415 -12.32 7.06 -14.62
CA PRO A 415 -12.97 6.41 -13.49
C PRO A 415 -13.36 4.95 -13.76
N ALA A 416 -13.60 4.59 -15.02
CA ALA A 416 -13.90 3.22 -15.40
C ALA A 416 -12.80 2.23 -14.96
N ILE A 417 -11.54 2.65 -14.86
CA ILE A 417 -10.43 1.76 -14.44
C ILE A 417 -10.66 1.22 -13.04
N SER A 418 -11.01 2.06 -12.06
CA SER A 418 -11.26 1.60 -10.70
C SER A 418 -12.72 1.21 -10.44
N MET A 419 -13.67 1.77 -11.19
CA MET A 419 -15.10 1.62 -10.87
C MET A 419 -15.78 0.48 -11.61
N THR A 420 -15.21 -0.04 -12.70
CA THR A 420 -15.86 -1.11 -13.49
C THR A 420 -16.06 -2.37 -12.68
N VAL A 421 -15.02 -2.88 -12.01
CA VAL A 421 -15.12 -4.12 -11.24
C VAL A 421 -16.08 -3.99 -10.06
N PRO A 422 -16.01 -2.95 -9.20
CA PRO A 422 -17.00 -2.74 -8.15
C PRO A 422 -18.45 -2.69 -8.63
N ARG A 423 -18.72 -2.01 -9.78
CA ARG A 423 -20.05 -1.92 -10.38
C ARG A 423 -20.55 -3.28 -10.89
N LEU A 424 -19.69 -4.06 -11.53
CA LEU A 424 -20.07 -5.39 -12.05
C LEU A 424 -20.49 -6.35 -10.93
N PHE A 425 -19.89 -6.23 -9.75
CA PHE A 425 -20.25 -7.04 -8.59
C PHE A 425 -21.31 -6.39 -7.69
N GLY A 426 -21.88 -5.24 -8.08
CA GLY A 426 -22.95 -4.57 -7.34
C GLY A 426 -22.54 -3.92 -6.01
N PHE A 427 -21.24 -3.68 -5.81
CA PHE A 427 -20.73 -3.03 -4.59
C PHE A 427 -20.70 -1.50 -4.69
N VAL A 428 -20.90 -0.95 -5.89
CA VAL A 428 -21.02 0.48 -6.15
C VAL A 428 -22.11 0.72 -7.19
N ASN A 429 -22.93 1.74 -6.98
CA ASN A 429 -23.97 2.18 -7.90
C ASN A 429 -23.47 3.24 -8.89
#